data_AF-A0A849M409-F1
#
_entry.id   AF-A0A849M409-F1
#
_cell.length_a   1.000
_cell.length_b   1.000
_cell.length_c   1.000
_cell.angle_alpha   90.00
_cell.angle_beta   90.00
_cell.angle_gamma   90.00
#
_symmetry.space_group_name_H-M   'P 1'
#
loop_
_entity.id
_entity.type
_entity.pdbx_description
1 polymer ?
#
loop_
_entity_poly.entity_id
_entity_poly.type
_entity_poly.pdbx_seq_one_letter_code
_entity_poly.pdbx_strand_id
1 'polypeptide(L)'
;MSALIVYYEHQEELDDLSMVLRGQNGWDFQYFDSGQFSVNDITTQLIDEEINFLICTKVFSSKIVMDLCQLYERFPLLTIIYFNPVLKDGEFAELYKAGIKYCFVGEQRQNNLNIALKKLFAERWKKIPEELFDYDYELLPSRGKRILRYIENTPIKLFTTEHIAKYLRMSQSHFRKEFKSYFGVNFRQFKQTLLCHYEDILLFERNLKPRNVFQVLDYKNLSAFSRSFKTRHGKSWQVLTRNNNLSL
;
A
#
# COMPACT_ATOMS: atom_id res chain seq x y z
N MET A 1 3.40 11.01 0.04
CA MET A 1 2.88 10.52 1.33
C MET A 1 1.98 9.35 0.99
N SER A 2 1.91 8.32 1.82
CA SER A 2 1.08 7.16 1.51
C SER A 2 -0.37 7.56 1.72
N ALA A 3 -1.22 7.37 0.72
CA ALA A 3 -2.62 7.72 0.85
C ALA A 3 -3.36 6.69 1.71
N LEU A 4 -4.33 7.17 2.49
CA LEU A 4 -5.23 6.39 3.32
C LEU A 4 -6.63 6.98 3.19
N ILE A 5 -7.62 6.13 2.93
CA ILE A 5 -9.02 6.54 2.88
C ILE A 5 -9.63 6.43 4.29
N VAL A 6 -10.35 7.46 4.70
CA VAL A 6 -11.22 7.47 5.87
C VAL A 6 -12.66 7.43 5.38
N TYR A 7 -13.34 6.32 5.63
CA TYR A 7 -14.72 6.08 5.24
C TYR A 7 -15.65 6.21 6.46
N TYR A 8 -16.52 7.21 6.44
CA TYR A 8 -17.32 7.63 7.58
C TYR A 8 -18.77 7.93 7.18
N GLU A 9 -19.67 8.04 8.16
CA GLU A 9 -21.09 8.38 7.91
C GLU A 9 -21.51 9.68 8.58
N HIS A 10 -20.95 9.97 9.75
CA HIS A 10 -21.30 11.16 10.52
C HIS A 10 -20.04 11.93 10.93
N GLN A 11 -20.13 13.26 10.93
CA GLN A 11 -18.99 14.11 11.25
C GLN A 11 -18.46 13.88 12.68
N GLU A 12 -19.34 13.52 13.62
CA GLU A 12 -18.98 13.20 15.01
C GLU A 12 -18.00 12.01 15.10
N GLU A 13 -18.07 11.06 14.16
CA GLU A 13 -17.12 9.94 14.07
C GLU A 13 -15.70 10.41 13.73
N LEU A 14 -15.59 11.54 13.01
CA LEU A 14 -14.31 12.12 12.63
C LEU A 14 -13.68 12.92 13.74
N ASP A 15 -14.43 13.49 14.68
CA ASP A 15 -13.85 14.34 15.71
C ASP A 15 -12.83 13.55 16.56
N ASP A 16 -13.24 12.35 16.99
CA ASP A 16 -12.41 11.39 17.73
C ASP A 16 -11.19 10.91 16.92
N LEU A 17 -11.42 10.59 15.64
CA LEU A 17 -10.37 10.10 14.74
C LEU A 17 -9.36 11.21 14.39
N SER A 18 -9.84 12.44 14.19
CA SER A 18 -9.04 13.58 13.72
C SER A 18 -7.91 13.93 14.68
N MET A 19 -8.12 13.75 15.99
CA MET A 19 -7.08 13.96 17.00
C MET A 19 -5.90 13.00 16.77
N VAL A 20 -6.18 11.74 16.42
CA VAL A 20 -5.15 10.74 16.12
C VAL A 20 -4.47 11.06 14.80
N LEU A 21 -5.25 11.38 13.76
CA LEU A 21 -4.73 11.59 12.40
C LEU A 21 -3.86 12.84 12.27
N ARG A 22 -4.16 13.92 13.01
CA ARG A 22 -3.32 15.15 13.03
C ARG A 22 -1.87 14.89 13.45
N GLY A 23 -1.63 13.88 14.28
CA GLY A 23 -0.29 13.49 14.73
C GLY A 23 0.44 12.52 13.79
N GLN A 24 -0.20 12.05 12.72
CA GLN A 24 0.35 11.04 11.82
C GLN A 24 1.12 11.67 10.66
N ASN A 25 2.44 11.76 10.83
CA ASN A 25 3.33 12.15 9.74
C ASN A 25 3.44 11.03 8.69
N GLY A 26 3.47 11.40 7.40
CA GLY A 26 3.76 10.48 6.29
C GLY A 26 2.52 9.94 5.57
N TRP A 27 1.34 10.12 6.14
CA TRP A 27 0.05 9.78 5.54
C TRP A 27 -0.56 10.96 4.79
N ASP A 28 -1.30 10.66 3.72
CA ASP A 28 -2.19 11.59 3.04
C ASP A 28 -3.62 11.09 3.20
N PHE A 29 -4.46 11.84 3.91
CA PHE A 29 -5.79 11.37 4.31
C PHE A 29 -6.85 11.87 3.34
N GLN A 30 -7.64 10.93 2.83
CA GLN A 30 -8.77 11.23 1.95
C GLN A 30 -10.07 10.83 2.64
N TYR A 31 -11.00 11.76 2.77
CA TYR A 31 -12.22 11.58 3.54
C TYR A 31 -13.39 11.30 2.60
N PHE A 32 -14.08 10.19 2.83
CA PHE A 32 -15.22 9.72 2.04
C PHE A 32 -16.45 9.58 2.94
N ASP A 33 -17.39 10.51 2.78
CA ASP A 33 -18.71 10.47 3.41
C ASP A 33 -19.61 9.46 2.71
N SER A 34 -20.01 8.40 3.41
CA SER A 34 -20.87 7.34 2.90
C SER A 34 -22.28 7.77 2.52
N GLY A 35 -22.75 8.93 3.00
CA GLY A 35 -24.00 9.56 2.53
C GLY A 35 -23.85 10.16 1.13
N GLN A 36 -22.62 10.46 0.69
CA GLN A 36 -22.32 11.11 -0.58
C GLN A 36 -21.62 10.16 -1.56
N PHE A 37 -20.83 9.22 -1.05
CA PHE A 37 -19.98 8.32 -1.82
C PHE A 37 -20.37 6.87 -1.60
N SER A 38 -20.53 6.17 -2.72
CA SER A 38 -20.77 4.74 -2.75
C SER A 38 -19.47 3.94 -2.62
N VAL A 39 -19.59 2.64 -2.35
CA VAL A 39 -18.46 1.70 -2.37
C VAL A 39 -17.78 1.66 -3.76
N ASN A 40 -18.50 1.96 -4.84
CA ASN A 40 -17.93 2.06 -6.18
C ASN A 40 -17.02 3.27 -6.35
N ASP A 41 -17.32 4.38 -5.68
CA ASP A 41 -16.48 5.58 -5.70
C ASP A 41 -15.16 5.32 -4.96
N ILE A 42 -15.24 4.69 -3.79
CA ILE A 42 -14.05 4.23 -3.04
C ILE A 42 -13.22 3.28 -3.90
N THR A 43 -13.87 2.31 -4.54
CA THR A 43 -13.21 1.34 -5.43
C THR A 43 -12.43 2.04 -6.54
N THR A 44 -13.04 3.06 -7.16
CA THR A 44 -12.39 3.82 -8.25
C THR A 44 -11.14 4.52 -7.72
N GLN A 45 -11.24 5.17 -6.55
CA GLN A 45 -10.12 5.84 -5.91
C GLN A 45 -8.99 4.88 -5.50
N LEU A 46 -9.34 3.72 -4.93
CA LEU A 46 -8.38 2.67 -4.57
C LEU A 46 -7.55 2.22 -5.80
N ILE A 47 -8.17 2.13 -6.98
CA ILE A 47 -7.50 1.74 -8.24
C ILE A 47 -6.62 2.86 -8.77
N ASP A 48 -7.18 4.06 -8.93
CA ASP A 48 -6.52 5.14 -9.65
C ASP A 48 -5.26 5.63 -8.94
N GLU A 49 -5.31 5.66 -7.62
CA GLU A 49 -4.22 6.12 -6.75
C GLU A 49 -3.43 4.98 -6.09
N GLU A 50 -3.77 3.72 -6.36
CA GLU A 50 -3.17 2.53 -5.74
C GLU A 50 -3.14 2.61 -4.19
N ILE A 51 -4.24 3.04 -3.59
CA ILE A 51 -4.41 3.16 -2.14
C ILE A 51 -4.61 1.78 -1.53
N ASN A 52 -3.88 1.48 -0.46
CA ASN A 52 -3.89 0.16 0.18
C ASN A 52 -4.34 0.20 1.65
N PHE A 53 -4.90 1.32 2.11
CA PHE A 53 -5.33 1.49 3.49
C PHE A 53 -6.69 2.18 3.56
N LEU A 54 -7.60 1.60 4.34
CA LEU A 54 -8.94 2.12 4.59
C LEU A 54 -9.20 2.09 6.10
N ILE A 55 -9.56 3.22 6.69
CA ILE A 55 -10.17 3.29 8.01
C ILE A 55 -11.68 3.40 7.81
N CYS A 56 -12.43 2.46 8.36
CA CYS A 56 -13.89 2.49 8.40
C CYS A 56 -14.33 2.90 9.81
N THR A 57 -15.06 4.01 9.92
CA THR A 57 -15.62 4.48 11.19
C THR A 57 -17.11 4.17 11.36
N LYS A 58 -17.73 3.63 10.33
CA LYS A 58 -19.18 3.38 10.30
C LYS A 58 -19.62 2.45 11.42
N VAL A 59 -20.79 2.75 11.98
CA VAL A 59 -21.49 1.88 12.93
C VAL A 59 -21.66 0.48 12.33
N PHE A 60 -21.44 -0.54 13.16
CA PHE A 60 -21.53 -1.92 12.74
C PHE A 60 -22.93 -2.25 12.20
N SER A 61 -22.96 -2.89 11.04
CA SER A 61 -24.16 -3.52 10.47
C SER A 61 -23.75 -4.61 9.51
N SER A 62 -24.63 -5.59 9.25
CA SER A 62 -24.36 -6.66 8.29
C SER A 62 -24.06 -6.11 6.89
N LYS A 63 -24.67 -4.97 6.51
CA LYS A 63 -24.37 -4.29 5.25
C LYS A 63 -22.91 -3.83 5.19
N ILE A 64 -22.40 -3.20 6.25
CA ILE A 64 -20.99 -2.77 6.30
C ILE A 64 -20.03 -3.95 6.28
N VAL A 65 -20.34 -5.03 7.00
CA VAL A 65 -19.51 -6.24 6.93
C VAL A 65 -19.45 -6.78 5.49
N MET A 66 -20.59 -6.83 4.79
CA MET A 66 -20.63 -7.24 3.37
C MET A 66 -19.83 -6.31 2.46
N ASP A 67 -19.99 -4.99 2.61
CA ASP A 67 -19.27 -3.99 1.81
C ASP A 67 -17.75 -4.10 2.02
N LEU A 68 -17.30 -4.25 3.26
CA LEU A 68 -15.89 -4.44 3.61
C LEU A 68 -15.35 -5.78 3.10
N CYS A 69 -16.14 -6.86 3.15
CA CYS A 69 -15.79 -8.15 2.56
C CYS A 69 -15.56 -8.03 1.04
N GLN A 70 -16.48 -7.36 0.34
CA GLN A 70 -16.37 -7.15 -1.11
C GLN A 70 -15.12 -6.36 -1.48
N LEU A 71 -14.80 -5.31 -0.70
CA LEU A 71 -13.57 -4.55 -0.87
C LEU A 71 -12.33 -5.43 -0.64
N TYR A 72 -12.32 -6.23 0.42
CA TYR A 72 -11.19 -7.12 0.72
C TYR A 72 -10.95 -8.19 -0.37
N GLU A 73 -12.02 -8.79 -0.88
CA GLU A 73 -11.95 -9.78 -1.97
C GLU A 73 -11.44 -9.16 -3.28
N ARG A 74 -11.87 -7.94 -3.58
CA ARG A 74 -11.48 -7.20 -4.78
C ARG A 74 -10.07 -6.62 -4.67
N PHE A 75 -9.64 -6.24 -3.47
CA PHE A 75 -8.35 -5.59 -3.21
C PHE A 75 -7.56 -6.37 -2.15
N PRO A 76 -6.86 -7.46 -2.53
CA PRO A 76 -6.16 -8.31 -1.57
C PRO A 76 -5.01 -7.64 -0.78
N LEU A 77 -4.54 -6.48 -1.24
CA LEU A 77 -3.53 -5.66 -0.54
C LEU A 77 -4.15 -4.61 0.38
N LEU A 78 -5.46 -4.42 0.33
CA LEU A 78 -6.17 -3.44 1.13
C LEU A 78 -6.14 -3.87 2.60
N THR A 79 -5.48 -3.06 3.41
CA THR A 79 -5.55 -3.15 4.86
C THR A 79 -6.76 -2.35 5.33
N ILE A 80 -7.78 -3.07 5.80
CA ILE A 80 -8.98 -2.48 6.38
C ILE A 80 -8.79 -2.39 7.90
N ILE A 81 -8.99 -1.18 8.42
CA ILE A 81 -8.97 -0.83 9.84
C ILE A 81 -10.40 -0.46 10.22
N TYR A 82 -10.99 -1.21 11.12
CA TYR A 82 -12.28 -0.87 11.73
C TYR A 82 -12.02 -0.07 13.01
N PHE A 83 -12.58 1.14 13.11
CA PHE A 83 -12.37 2.06 14.22
C PHE A 83 -13.73 2.57 14.71
N ASN A 84 -14.18 2.15 15.89
CA ASN A 84 -15.49 2.57 16.41
C ASN A 84 -15.46 2.64 17.93
N PRO A 85 -16.21 3.55 18.59
CA PRO A 85 -16.26 3.60 20.05
C PRO A 85 -16.80 2.31 20.68
N VAL A 86 -17.80 1.67 20.06
CA VAL A 86 -18.51 0.53 20.65
C VAL A 86 -18.70 -0.58 19.61
N LEU A 87 -18.56 -1.82 20.06
CA LEU A 87 -18.87 -3.02 19.29
C LEU A 87 -19.43 -4.06 20.26
N LYS A 88 -20.53 -4.72 19.90
CA LYS A 88 -21.21 -5.71 20.74
C LYS A 88 -20.53 -7.08 20.65
N ASP A 89 -20.85 -7.93 21.62
CA ASP A 89 -20.42 -9.33 21.62
C ASP A 89 -20.93 -10.05 20.36
N GLY A 90 -20.04 -10.77 19.68
CA GLY A 90 -20.33 -11.46 18.42
C GLY A 90 -19.99 -10.65 17.16
N GLU A 91 -20.13 -9.32 17.19
CA GLU A 91 -19.80 -8.45 16.05
C GLU A 91 -18.30 -8.48 15.72
N PHE A 92 -17.44 -8.61 16.74
CA PHE A 92 -16.00 -8.88 16.55
C PHE A 92 -15.73 -10.15 15.74
N ALA A 93 -16.47 -11.23 16.01
CA ALA A 93 -16.29 -12.49 15.31
C ALA A 93 -16.74 -12.37 13.84
N GLU A 94 -17.75 -11.56 13.56
CA GLU A 94 -18.18 -11.28 12.18
C GLU A 94 -17.12 -10.48 11.41
N LEU A 95 -16.57 -9.41 11.99
CA LEU A 95 -15.49 -8.65 11.36
C LEU A 95 -14.26 -9.52 11.11
N TYR A 96 -13.89 -10.37 12.07
CA TYR A 96 -12.76 -11.28 11.92
C TYR A 96 -12.98 -12.31 10.82
N LYS A 97 -14.19 -12.89 10.74
CA LYS A 97 -14.59 -13.80 9.64
C LYS A 97 -14.56 -13.10 8.28
N ALA A 98 -14.86 -11.79 8.25
CA ALA A 98 -14.75 -10.96 7.05
C ALA A 98 -13.29 -10.61 6.67
N GLY A 99 -12.29 -11.10 7.42
CA GLY A 99 -10.87 -10.88 7.15
C GLY A 99 -10.33 -9.56 7.71
N ILE A 100 -11.11 -8.84 8.52
CA ILE A 100 -10.71 -7.56 9.11
C ILE A 100 -9.87 -7.83 10.36
N LYS A 101 -8.56 -7.63 10.21
CA LYS A 101 -7.57 -7.93 11.27
C LYS A 101 -7.32 -6.76 12.22
N TYR A 102 -7.56 -5.53 11.79
CA TYR A 102 -7.35 -4.34 12.59
C TYR A 102 -8.69 -3.81 13.05
N CYS A 103 -9.04 -4.11 14.31
CA CYS A 103 -10.27 -3.66 14.93
C CYS A 103 -9.92 -2.91 16.23
N PHE A 104 -10.18 -1.62 16.27
CA PHE A 104 -9.86 -0.75 17.41
C PHE A 104 -11.16 -0.19 17.99
N VAL A 105 -11.51 -0.69 19.18
CA VAL A 105 -12.77 -0.39 19.87
C VAL A 105 -12.52 -0.04 21.34
N GLY A 106 -13.42 0.74 21.94
CA GLY A 106 -13.35 1.10 23.36
C GLY A 106 -12.39 2.24 23.66
N GLU A 107 -12.04 2.43 24.93
CA GLU A 107 -11.33 3.62 25.42
C GLU A 107 -9.90 3.76 24.87
N GLN A 108 -9.22 2.64 24.62
CA GLN A 108 -7.82 2.62 24.15
C GLN A 108 -7.70 2.67 22.61
N ARG A 109 -8.82 2.76 21.89
CA ARG A 109 -8.84 2.65 20.42
C ARG A 109 -7.94 3.68 19.73
N GLN A 110 -7.89 4.91 20.23
CA GLN A 110 -7.07 5.99 19.65
C GLN A 110 -5.57 5.67 19.74
N ASN A 111 -5.11 5.25 20.93
CA ASN A 111 -3.71 4.91 21.16
C ASN A 111 -3.31 3.67 20.33
N ASN A 112 -4.19 2.66 20.29
CA ASN A 112 -3.98 1.46 19.48
C ASN A 112 -3.90 1.79 17.99
N LEU A 113 -4.79 2.67 17.49
CA LEU A 113 -4.75 3.14 16.11
C LEU A 113 -3.44 3.90 15.82
N ASN A 114 -3.00 4.79 16.71
CA ASN A 114 -1.75 5.54 16.55
C ASN A 114 -0.54 4.59 16.41
N ILE A 115 -0.43 3.60 17.30
CA ILE A 115 0.64 2.59 17.25
C ILE A 115 0.55 1.79 15.95
N ALA A 116 -0.65 1.37 15.57
CA ALA A 116 -0.86 0.59 14.35
C ALA A 116 -0.55 1.37 13.08
N LEU A 117 -0.94 2.63 12.95
CA LEU A 117 -0.65 3.46 11.77
C LEU A 117 0.85 3.68 11.59
N LYS A 118 1.61 3.89 12.67
CA LYS A 118 3.07 3.97 12.62
C LYS A 118 3.68 2.67 12.11
N LYS A 119 3.23 1.54 12.65
CA LYS A 119 3.69 0.20 12.23
C LYS A 119 3.35 -0.08 10.77
N LEU A 120 2.09 0.11 10.37
CA LEU A 120 1.60 -0.10 9.01
C LEU A 120 2.34 0.77 7.98
N PHE A 121 2.63 2.02 8.34
CA PHE A 121 3.45 2.88 7.50
C PHE A 121 4.85 2.31 7.34
N ALA A 122 5.51 1.90 8.43
CA ALA A 122 6.86 1.36 8.42
C ALA A 122 7.00 0.02 7.69
N GLU A 123 5.94 -0.80 7.68
CA GLU A 123 5.87 -2.15 7.09
C GLU A 123 5.14 -2.19 5.73
N ARG A 124 4.83 -1.03 5.16
CA ARG A 124 4.15 -0.96 3.85
C ARG A 124 5.00 -1.66 2.79
N TRP A 125 4.35 -2.42 1.91
CA TRP A 125 5.03 -3.27 0.93
C TRP A 125 5.86 -2.50 -0.11
N LYS A 126 5.53 -1.22 -0.36
CA LYS A 126 6.27 -0.34 -1.27
C LYS A 126 7.44 0.40 -0.62
N LYS A 127 7.78 0.12 0.64
CA LYS A 127 8.96 0.72 1.26
C LYS A 127 10.20 0.21 0.54
N ILE A 128 11.14 1.11 0.24
CA ILE A 128 12.40 0.74 -0.40
C ILE A 128 13.44 0.49 0.70
N PRO A 129 13.97 -0.74 0.83
CA PRO A 129 15.03 -1.02 1.79
C PRO A 129 16.35 -0.38 1.35
N GLU A 130 17.13 0.10 2.31
CA GLU A 130 18.42 0.78 2.08
C GLU A 130 19.45 -0.19 1.48
N GLU A 131 19.47 -1.41 2.02
CA GLU A 131 20.31 -2.52 1.61
C GLU A 131 20.10 -2.96 0.15
N LEU A 132 18.94 -2.64 -0.44
CA LEU A 132 18.63 -3.03 -1.82
C LEU A 132 19.51 -2.28 -2.83
N PHE A 133 20.00 -1.09 -2.46
CA PHE A 133 20.74 -0.19 -3.35
C PHE A 133 21.97 0.43 -2.70
N ASP A 134 22.36 -0.03 -1.50
CA ASP A 134 23.54 0.43 -0.76
C ASP A 134 23.60 1.97 -0.61
N TYR A 135 22.45 2.58 -0.30
CA TYR A 135 22.38 4.00 0.07
C TYR A 135 22.11 4.13 1.57
N ASP A 136 22.61 5.21 2.18
CA ASP A 136 22.24 5.63 3.53
C ASP A 136 21.17 6.72 3.42
N TYR A 137 19.96 6.47 3.95
CA TYR A 137 18.87 7.44 3.84
C TYR A 137 19.23 8.78 4.47
N GLU A 138 19.90 8.79 5.62
CA GLU A 138 20.22 10.02 6.34
C GLU A 138 21.21 10.90 5.56
N LEU A 139 22.17 10.27 4.89
CA LEU A 139 23.16 10.94 4.06
C LEU A 139 22.65 11.35 2.66
N LEU A 140 21.50 10.84 2.22
CA LEU A 140 20.93 11.23 0.92
C LEU A 140 20.57 12.73 0.89
N PRO A 141 20.93 13.44 -0.20
CA PRO A 141 20.45 14.81 -0.41
C PRO A 141 18.92 14.89 -0.40
N SER A 142 18.37 16.06 -0.06
CA SER A 142 16.92 16.28 -0.03
C SER A 142 16.21 15.87 -1.32
N ARG A 143 16.86 16.00 -2.48
CA ARG A 143 16.34 15.51 -3.77
C ARG A 143 16.31 13.98 -3.85
N GLY A 144 17.35 13.29 -3.39
CA GLY A 144 17.37 11.82 -3.29
C GLY A 144 16.25 11.30 -2.39
N LYS A 145 16.09 11.90 -1.20
CA LYS A 145 14.98 11.60 -0.27
C LYS A 145 13.61 11.82 -0.93
N ARG A 146 13.44 12.89 -1.72
CA ARG A 146 12.21 13.17 -2.49
C ARG A 146 11.95 12.14 -3.60
N ILE A 147 12.99 11.64 -4.26
CA ILE A 147 12.86 10.57 -5.28
C ILE A 147 12.33 9.30 -4.63
N LEU A 148 12.94 8.84 -3.53
CA LEU A 148 12.46 7.66 -2.81
C LEU A 148 11.01 7.85 -2.35
N ARG A 149 10.70 8.96 -1.71
CA ARG A 149 9.32 9.28 -1.30
C ARG A 149 8.35 9.31 -2.47
N TYR A 150 8.75 9.76 -3.65
CA TYR A 150 7.89 9.72 -4.83
C TYR A 150 7.60 8.27 -5.23
N ILE A 151 8.64 7.44 -5.38
CA ILE A 151 8.52 6.04 -5.80
C ILE A 151 7.66 5.25 -4.80
N GLU A 152 7.90 5.37 -3.50
CA GLU A 152 7.18 4.62 -2.47
C GLU A 152 5.67 4.97 -2.39
N ASN A 153 5.28 6.15 -2.88
CA ASN A 153 3.94 6.70 -2.69
C ASN A 153 3.17 6.93 -4.00
N THR A 154 3.71 6.51 -5.14
CA THR A 154 3.04 6.70 -6.43
C THR A 154 2.68 5.35 -7.07
N PRO A 155 1.68 5.37 -7.97
CA PRO A 155 1.36 4.20 -8.78
C PRO A 155 2.56 3.67 -9.58
N ILE A 156 2.71 2.34 -9.68
CA ILE A 156 3.85 1.69 -10.36
C ILE A 156 3.95 2.17 -11.83
N LYS A 157 2.80 2.40 -12.48
CA LYS A 157 2.72 2.93 -13.85
C LYS A 157 3.44 4.26 -14.05
N LEU A 158 3.58 5.05 -12.98
CA LEU A 158 4.25 6.36 -13.00
C LEU A 158 5.76 6.27 -12.72
N PHE A 159 6.32 5.07 -12.57
CA PHE A 159 7.76 4.87 -12.33
C PHE A 159 8.54 5.03 -13.63
N THR A 160 8.60 6.26 -14.15
CA THR A 160 9.30 6.62 -15.37
C THR A 160 10.20 7.83 -15.15
N THR A 161 11.27 7.95 -15.94
CA THR A 161 12.16 9.12 -15.89
C THR A 161 11.40 10.41 -16.18
N GLU A 162 10.37 10.36 -17.01
CA GLU A 162 9.54 11.52 -17.36
C GLU A 162 8.74 12.03 -16.17
N HIS A 163 7.97 11.15 -15.51
CA HIS A 163 7.11 11.55 -14.39
C HIS A 163 7.92 12.03 -13.20
N ILE A 164 9.02 11.36 -12.85
CA ILE A 164 9.86 11.75 -11.72
C ILE A 164 10.58 13.07 -12.02
N ALA A 165 11.12 13.25 -13.23
CA ALA A 165 11.77 14.50 -13.60
C ALA A 165 10.77 15.68 -13.59
N LYS A 166 9.54 15.47 -14.07
CA LYS A 166 8.45 16.45 -13.99
C LYS A 166 8.13 16.81 -12.53
N TYR A 167 7.98 15.82 -11.65
CA TYR A 167 7.74 16.02 -10.22
C TYR A 167 8.87 16.83 -9.54
N LEU A 168 10.11 16.60 -9.95
CA LEU A 168 11.27 17.34 -9.46
C LEU A 168 11.52 18.68 -10.17
N ARG A 169 10.70 19.03 -11.18
CA ARG A 169 10.84 20.23 -12.01
C ARG A 169 12.21 20.34 -12.69
N MET A 170 12.68 19.24 -13.29
CA MET A 170 13.95 19.18 -14.02
C MET A 170 13.82 18.44 -15.35
N SER A 171 14.84 18.55 -16.21
CA SER A 171 14.91 17.75 -17.44
C SER A 171 15.21 16.28 -17.14
N GLN A 172 14.79 15.38 -18.02
CA GLN A 172 15.07 13.94 -17.87
C GLN A 172 16.58 13.62 -17.88
N SER A 173 17.37 14.40 -18.63
CA SER A 173 18.83 14.23 -18.67
C SER A 173 19.46 14.58 -17.32
N HIS A 174 19.04 15.70 -16.72
CA HIS A 174 19.50 16.11 -15.40
C HIS A 174 19.11 15.08 -14.33
N PHE A 175 17.86 14.60 -14.36
CA PHE A 175 17.39 13.54 -13.47
C PHE A 175 18.26 12.28 -13.55
N ARG A 176 18.55 11.78 -14.75
CA ARG A 176 19.37 10.56 -14.92
C ARG A 176 20.76 10.72 -14.33
N LYS A 177 21.39 11.89 -14.49
CA LYS A 177 22.71 12.22 -13.94
C LYS A 177 22.68 12.25 -12.41
N GLU A 178 21.76 13.02 -11.82
CA GLU A 178 21.61 13.11 -10.36
C GLU A 178 21.24 11.75 -9.75
N PHE A 179 20.29 11.04 -10.35
CA PHE A 179 19.85 9.72 -9.87
C PHE A 179 21.02 8.74 -9.78
N LYS A 180 21.83 8.62 -10.85
CA LYS A 180 23.01 7.74 -10.82
C LYS A 180 24.03 8.17 -9.77
N SER A 181 24.18 9.48 -9.55
CA SER A 181 25.06 10.00 -8.51
C SER A 181 24.57 9.68 -7.09
N TYR A 182 23.25 9.59 -6.88
CA TYR A 182 22.67 9.34 -5.56
C TYR A 182 22.57 7.85 -5.23
N PHE A 183 22.29 7.00 -6.22
CA PHE A 183 21.98 5.58 -6.01
C PHE A 183 22.99 4.63 -6.66
N GLY A 184 24.08 5.14 -7.25
CA GLY A 184 25.13 4.34 -7.91
C GLY A 184 24.72 3.67 -9.23
N VAL A 185 23.42 3.46 -9.46
CA VAL A 185 22.85 2.75 -10.62
C VAL A 185 21.98 3.67 -11.47
N ASN A 186 21.79 3.32 -12.74
CA ASN A 186 20.82 4.03 -13.57
C ASN A 186 19.38 3.66 -13.15
N PHE A 187 18.42 4.56 -13.41
CA PHE A 187 17.02 4.36 -13.02
C PHE A 187 16.37 3.10 -13.59
N ARG A 188 16.77 2.65 -14.79
CA ARG A 188 16.22 1.43 -15.40
C ARG A 188 16.62 0.20 -14.58
N GLN A 189 17.90 0.11 -14.20
CA GLN A 189 18.41 -0.97 -13.35
C GLN A 189 17.76 -0.90 -11.97
N PHE A 190 17.69 0.29 -11.37
CA PHE A 190 16.99 0.51 -10.10
C PHE A 190 15.56 -0.02 -10.13
N LYS A 191 14.77 0.41 -11.14
CA LYS A 191 13.38 -0.04 -11.31
C LYS A 191 13.28 -1.56 -11.44
N GLN A 192 14.19 -2.20 -12.19
CA GLN A 192 14.16 -3.66 -12.34
C GLN A 192 14.43 -4.39 -11.03
N THR A 193 15.46 -3.97 -10.28
CA THR A 193 15.76 -4.54 -8.96
C THR A 193 14.60 -4.33 -8.00
N LEU A 194 14.01 -3.13 -8.00
CA LEU A 194 12.86 -2.82 -7.14
C LEU A 194 11.64 -3.68 -7.49
N LEU A 195 11.34 -3.88 -8.77
CA LEU A 195 10.25 -4.76 -9.18
C LEU A 195 10.50 -6.21 -8.79
N CYS A 196 11.75 -6.72 -8.82
CA CYS A 196 12.06 -8.05 -8.29
C CYS A 196 11.71 -8.16 -6.81
N HIS A 197 12.18 -7.19 -6.03
CA HIS A 197 11.93 -7.15 -4.59
C HIS A 197 10.42 -7.13 -4.28
N TYR A 198 9.65 -6.32 -5.01
CA TYR A 198 8.19 -6.30 -4.84
C TYR A 198 7.51 -7.59 -5.27
N GLU A 199 8.02 -8.29 -6.28
CA GLU A 199 7.48 -9.61 -6.65
C GLU A 199 7.59 -10.61 -5.52
N ASP A 200 8.74 -10.60 -4.83
CA ASP A 200 9.00 -11.51 -3.73
C ASP A 200 8.06 -11.22 -2.54
N ILE A 201 7.95 -9.95 -2.15
CA ILE A 201 7.01 -9.53 -1.10
C ILE A 201 5.59 -9.94 -1.47
N LEU A 202 5.12 -9.61 -2.68
CA LEU A 202 3.74 -9.84 -3.07
C LEU A 202 3.41 -11.33 -3.18
N LEU A 203 4.29 -12.14 -3.77
CA LEU A 203 4.05 -13.57 -3.96
C LEU A 203 4.24 -14.39 -2.68
N PHE A 204 5.31 -14.14 -1.92
CA PHE A 204 5.74 -15.05 -0.86
C PHE A 204 5.42 -14.54 0.53
N GLU A 205 5.52 -13.24 0.79
CA GLU A 205 5.18 -12.67 2.09
C GLU A 205 3.68 -12.37 2.22
N ARG A 206 3.09 -11.83 1.14
CA ARG A 206 1.66 -11.47 1.09
C ARG A 206 0.78 -12.56 0.48
N ASN A 207 1.37 -13.64 -0.03
CA ASN A 207 0.65 -14.78 -0.61
C ASN A 207 -0.36 -14.39 -1.71
N LEU A 208 -0.06 -13.35 -2.49
CA LEU A 208 -0.93 -12.96 -3.61
C LEU A 208 -0.89 -14.00 -4.72
N LYS A 209 -2.05 -14.22 -5.33
CA LYS A 209 -2.14 -14.99 -6.56
C LYS A 209 -1.37 -14.26 -7.68
N PRO A 210 -0.62 -14.96 -8.53
CA PRO A 210 0.11 -14.36 -9.66
C PRO A 210 -0.74 -13.49 -10.59
N ARG A 211 -2.02 -13.85 -10.74
CA ARG A 211 -3.01 -13.06 -11.51
C ARG A 211 -3.23 -11.65 -10.93
N ASN A 212 -3.03 -11.46 -9.63
CA ASN A 212 -3.12 -10.17 -8.97
C ASN A 212 -1.77 -9.45 -9.04
N VAL A 213 -0.66 -10.18 -8.84
CA VAL A 213 0.70 -9.60 -8.84
C VAL A 213 1.03 -8.91 -10.16
N PHE A 214 0.70 -9.51 -11.31
CA PHE A 214 1.01 -8.88 -12.60
C PHE A 214 0.26 -7.55 -12.78
N GLN A 215 -0.97 -7.44 -12.25
CA GLN A 215 -1.76 -6.21 -12.32
C GLN A 215 -1.18 -5.14 -11.40
N VAL A 216 -0.86 -5.50 -10.15
CA VAL A 216 -0.27 -4.59 -9.15
C VAL A 216 1.07 -4.02 -9.63
N LEU A 217 1.87 -4.83 -10.33
CA LEU A 217 3.19 -4.41 -10.83
C LEU A 217 3.17 -3.87 -12.26
N ASP A 218 1.97 -3.55 -12.79
CA ASP A 218 1.77 -2.93 -14.11
C ASP A 218 2.40 -3.73 -15.27
N TYR A 219 2.37 -5.05 -15.19
CA TYR A 219 2.70 -5.90 -16.33
C TYR A 219 1.52 -5.96 -17.30
N LYS A 220 1.81 -5.92 -18.60
CA LYS A 220 0.78 -6.01 -19.66
C LYS A 220 -0.14 -7.23 -19.54
N ASN A 221 0.40 -8.37 -19.10
CA ASN A 221 -0.34 -9.61 -18.89
C ASN A 221 0.49 -10.61 -18.07
N LEU A 222 -0.17 -11.69 -17.63
CA LEU A 222 0.45 -12.78 -16.86
C LEU A 222 1.66 -13.42 -17.57
N SER A 223 1.64 -13.50 -18.91
CA SER A 223 2.75 -14.05 -19.70
C SER A 223 3.98 -13.14 -19.72
N ALA A 224 3.78 -11.81 -19.75
CA ALA A 224 4.85 -10.83 -19.62
C ALA A 224 5.50 -10.92 -18.23
N PHE A 225 4.67 -10.96 -17.18
CA PHE A 225 5.13 -11.20 -15.81
C PHE A 225 5.92 -12.50 -15.70
N SER A 226 5.36 -13.62 -16.15
CA SER A 226 6.00 -14.95 -16.00
C SER A 226 7.37 -15.04 -16.69
N ARG A 227 7.52 -14.43 -17.88
CA ARG A 227 8.82 -14.35 -18.57
C ARG A 227 9.81 -13.50 -17.78
N SER A 228 9.38 -12.31 -17.36
CA SER A 228 10.23 -11.39 -16.60
C SER A 228 10.69 -12.00 -15.28
N PHE A 229 9.77 -12.65 -14.56
CA PHE A 229 10.03 -13.37 -13.33
C PHE A 229 11.07 -14.47 -13.55
N LYS A 230 10.88 -15.35 -14.55
CA LYS A 230 11.82 -16.44 -14.85
C LYS A 230 13.22 -15.91 -15.21
N THR A 231 13.31 -14.81 -15.97
CA THR A 231 14.58 -14.19 -16.32
C THR A 231 15.35 -13.73 -15.08
N ARG A 232 14.67 -13.21 -14.06
CA ARG A 232 15.30 -12.60 -12.89
C ARG A 232 15.57 -13.61 -11.76
N HIS A 233 14.67 -14.57 -11.59
CA HIS A 233 14.74 -15.61 -10.55
C HIS A 233 15.37 -16.93 -11.02
N GLY A 234 15.64 -17.07 -12.33
CA GLY A 234 16.14 -18.31 -12.95
C GLY A 234 15.13 -19.47 -12.99
N LYS A 235 14.07 -19.42 -12.19
CA LYS A 235 12.98 -20.40 -12.13
C LYS A 235 11.64 -19.71 -12.29
N SER A 236 10.63 -20.46 -12.73
CA SER A 236 9.28 -19.91 -12.81
C SER A 236 8.66 -19.80 -11.42
N TRP A 237 7.74 -18.85 -11.24
CA TRP A 237 7.05 -18.66 -9.95
C TRP A 237 6.31 -19.93 -9.51
N GLN A 238 5.81 -20.75 -10.45
CA GLN A 238 5.15 -22.03 -10.12
C GLN A 238 6.09 -23.00 -9.39
N VAL A 239 7.37 -23.02 -9.78
CA VAL A 239 8.36 -23.92 -9.17
C VAL A 239 8.71 -23.43 -7.76
N LEU A 240 8.89 -22.12 -7.60
CA LEU A 240 9.22 -21.53 -6.31
C LEU A 240 8.07 -21.61 -5.30
N THR A 241 6.83 -21.35 -5.72
CA THR A 241 5.67 -21.44 -4.81
C THR A 241 5.38 -22.87 -4.37
N ARG A 242 5.60 -23.87 -5.23
CA ARG A 242 5.48 -25.29 -4.83
C ARG A 242 6.51 -25.68 -3.78
N ASN A 243 7.73 -25.19 -3.90
CA ASN A 243 8.80 -25.50 -2.95
C ASN A 243 8.59 -24.80 -1.60
N ASN A 244 8.11 -23.55 -1.59
CA ASN A 244 7.81 -22.84 -0.33
C ASN A 244 6.63 -23.46 0.44
N ASN A 245 5.64 -24.03 -0.26
CA ASN A 245 4.52 -24.74 0.38
C ASN A 245 4.89 -26.13 0.92
N LEU A 246 6.10 -26.64 0.65
CA LEU A 246 6.60 -27.91 1.20
C LEU A 246 7.45 -27.70 2.47
N SER A 247 7.69 -26.45 2.87
CA SER A 247 8.48 -26.05 4.03
C SER A 247 7.65 -25.42 5.17
N LEU A 248 6.33 -25.56 5.12
CA LEU A 248 5.39 -25.25 6.21
C LEU A 248 4.74 -26.53 6.72
#